data_AF-C0D4S2-F1
#
_entry.id   AF-C0D4S2-F1
#
_cell.length_a   1.000
_cell.length_b   1.000
_cell.length_c   1.000
_cell.angle_alpha   90.00
_cell.angle_beta   90.00
_cell.angle_gamma   90.00
#
_symmetry.space_group_name_H-M   'P 1'
#
loop_
_entity.id
_entity.type
_entity.pdbx_description
1 polymer ?
#
loop_
_entity_poly.entity_id
_entity_poly.type
_entity_poly.pdbx_seq_one_letter_code
_entity_poly.pdbx_strand_id
1 'polypeptide(L)'
;RARACLYTRNYPNEYLAVLEEGDFARTEGMLKAFCAGREGDLKAGVGKAAPLEELADSYESGLTALESLRGSQENYAVYDQLTLEILLSRVSQASREEFLQKTAAGLTEEELELLAVYFEEDMSLSGACARLFLHKNTLQYRLDRIGRRTGFNPRRFRDAAVLYLAVKLKNRPCPADGAGQNR
;
A
#
# COMPACT_ATOMS: atom_id res chain seq x y z
N ARG A 1 8.98 32.00 -15.21
CA ARG A 1 9.58 31.27 -16.35
C ARG A 1 8.58 30.20 -16.77
N ALA A 2 8.49 29.89 -18.08
CA ALA A 2 7.40 29.11 -18.66
C ALA A 2 7.15 27.80 -17.91
N ARG A 3 5.93 27.63 -17.39
CA ARG A 3 5.43 26.41 -16.75
C ARG A 3 5.06 25.42 -17.86
N ALA A 4 6.04 24.70 -18.40
CA ALA A 4 5.76 23.66 -19.38
C ALA A 4 5.29 22.41 -18.64
N CYS A 5 3.98 22.29 -18.44
CA CYS A 5 3.34 21.04 -18.03
C CYS A 5 2.71 20.43 -19.27
N LEU A 6 3.20 19.27 -19.69
CA LEU A 6 2.50 18.46 -20.69
C LEU A 6 1.53 17.57 -19.93
N TYR A 7 0.27 17.57 -20.35
CA TYR A 7 -0.71 16.65 -19.79
C TYR A 7 -1.58 16.05 -20.88
N THR A 8 -2.03 14.82 -20.64
CA THR A 8 -3.04 14.16 -21.45
C THR A 8 -4.09 13.54 -20.54
N ARG A 9 -5.30 13.37 -21.08
CA ARG A 9 -6.39 12.66 -20.42
C ARG A 9 -6.65 11.38 -21.19
N ASN A 10 -6.41 10.26 -20.53
CA ASN A 10 -6.80 8.94 -21.02
C ASN A 10 -8.22 8.66 -20.51
N TYR A 11 -9.18 8.75 -21.44
CA TYR A 11 -10.59 8.53 -21.13
C TYR A 11 -10.82 7.11 -20.55
N PRO A 12 -11.69 6.93 -19.54
CA PRO A 12 -12.56 7.94 -18.94
C PRO A 12 -11.93 8.75 -17.81
N ASN A 13 -11.03 8.16 -17.01
CA ASN A 13 -10.71 8.62 -15.65
C ASN A 13 -9.21 8.75 -15.34
N GLU A 14 -8.33 8.66 -16.34
CA GLU A 14 -6.89 8.74 -16.12
C GLU A 14 -6.35 10.07 -16.68
N TYR A 15 -5.48 10.70 -15.90
CA TYR A 15 -4.79 11.92 -16.26
C TYR A 15 -3.29 11.68 -16.06
N LEU A 16 -2.51 11.98 -17.10
CA LEU A 16 -1.06 11.94 -17.04
C LEU A 16 -0.54 13.37 -17.16
N ALA A 17 0.40 13.73 -16.29
CA ALA A 17 1.09 15.02 -16.34
C ALA A 17 2.60 14.80 -16.23
N VAL A 18 3.36 15.51 -17.06
CA VAL A 18 4.82 15.57 -17.01
C VAL A 18 5.20 16.94 -16.50
N LEU A 19 5.98 16.97 -15.42
CA LEU A 19 6.47 18.19 -14.78
C LEU A 19 8.00 18.16 -14.77
N GLU A 20 8.61 19.33 -14.92
CA GLU A 20 10.03 19.48 -14.59
C GLU A 20 10.23 19.22 -13.09
N GLU A 21 11.34 18.57 -12.72
CA GLU A 21 11.65 18.20 -11.34
C GLU A 21 11.62 19.42 -10.39
N GLY A 22 12.18 20.54 -10.83
CA GLY A 22 12.16 21.78 -10.05
C GLY A 22 10.76 22.37 -9.84
N ASP A 23 9.82 22.14 -10.78
CA ASP A 23 8.42 22.52 -10.62
C ASP A 23 7.67 21.55 -9.71
N PHE A 24 7.95 20.25 -9.81
CA PHE A 24 7.41 19.24 -8.91
C PHE A 24 7.78 19.56 -7.46
N ALA A 25 9.06 19.79 -7.15
CA ALA A 25 9.52 20.11 -5.79
C ALA A 25 8.82 21.36 -5.20
N ARG A 26 8.45 22.33 -6.04
CA ARG A 26 7.71 23.53 -5.61
C ARG A 26 6.21 23.29 -5.42
N THR A 27 5.64 22.29 -6.08
CA THR A 27 4.19 22.06 -6.14
C THR A 27 3.73 20.79 -5.43
N GLU A 28 4.65 19.92 -5.01
CA GLU A 28 4.36 18.64 -4.33
C GLU A 28 3.39 18.81 -3.16
N GLY A 29 3.63 19.79 -2.28
CA GLY A 29 2.74 20.07 -1.15
C GLY A 29 1.31 20.43 -1.57
N MET A 30 1.15 21.17 -2.68
CA MET A 30 -0.14 21.50 -3.24
C MET A 30 -0.81 20.28 -3.89
N LEU A 31 -0.05 19.44 -4.61
CA LEU A 31 -0.55 18.21 -5.21
C LEU A 31 -1.03 17.22 -4.15
N LYS A 32 -0.25 17.04 -3.09
CA LYS A 32 -0.62 16.21 -1.94
C LYS A 32 -1.89 16.74 -1.26
N ALA A 33 -1.97 18.05 -1.00
CA ALA A 33 -3.15 18.68 -0.42
C ALA A 33 -4.39 18.59 -1.32
N PHE A 34 -4.22 18.67 -2.65
CA PHE A 34 -5.30 18.50 -3.62
C PHE A 34 -5.89 17.08 -3.58
N CYS A 35 -5.04 16.08 -3.36
CA CYS A 35 -5.46 14.68 -3.20
C CYS A 35 -6.14 14.45 -1.84
N ALA A 36 -5.60 14.98 -0.74
CA ALA A 36 -6.10 14.76 0.63
C ALA A 36 -7.52 15.30 0.93
N GLY A 37 -8.27 15.80 -0.07
CA GLY A 37 -9.69 16.10 0.07
C GLY A 37 -10.57 15.26 -0.87
N ARG A 38 -10.01 14.19 -1.44
CA ARG A 38 -10.56 13.39 -2.56
C ARG A 38 -10.19 11.91 -2.47
N GLU A 39 -10.06 11.37 -1.27
CA GLU A 39 -9.54 10.01 -1.02
C GLU A 39 -10.36 8.91 -1.72
N GLY A 40 -11.67 9.12 -1.89
CA GLY A 40 -12.56 8.19 -2.60
C GLY A 40 -12.55 8.31 -4.13
N ASP A 41 -12.12 9.46 -4.67
CA ASP A 41 -12.36 9.83 -6.07
C ASP A 41 -11.06 10.00 -6.88
N LEU A 42 -9.93 10.24 -6.22
CA LEU A 42 -8.67 10.58 -6.86
C LEU A 42 -7.52 9.85 -6.19
N LYS A 43 -6.69 9.19 -7.00
CA LYS A 43 -5.38 8.69 -6.62
C LYS A 43 -4.32 9.26 -7.55
N ALA A 44 -3.17 9.64 -6.99
CA ALA A 44 -2.05 10.18 -7.74
C ALA A 44 -0.76 9.46 -7.37
N GLY A 45 -0.10 8.89 -8.38
CA GLY A 45 1.23 8.30 -8.26
C GLY A 45 2.21 9.14 -9.06
N VAL A 46 3.33 9.47 -8.43
CA VAL A 46 4.41 10.23 -9.04
C VAL A 46 5.56 9.29 -9.33
N GLY A 47 5.99 9.27 -10.59
CA GLY A 47 7.13 8.50 -11.04
C GLY A 47 8.47 9.12 -10.65
N LYS A 48 9.55 8.41 -10.97
CA LYS A 48 10.91 8.90 -10.79
C LYS A 48 11.17 10.11 -11.68
N ALA A 49 11.99 11.04 -11.19
CA ALA A 49 12.60 12.03 -12.06
C ALA A 49 13.51 11.31 -13.07
N ALA A 50 13.34 11.60 -14.35
CA ALA A 50 14.10 10.98 -15.43
C ALA A 50 14.35 11.99 -16.56
N PRO A 51 15.44 11.84 -17.33
CA PRO A 51 15.63 12.53 -18.59
C PRO A 51 14.50 12.27 -19.59
N LEU A 52 14.37 13.12 -20.61
CA LEU A 52 13.29 13.03 -21.59
C LEU A 52 13.27 11.68 -22.33
N GLU A 53 14.44 11.14 -22.61
CA GLU A 53 14.67 9.84 -23.24
C GLU A 53 14.23 8.64 -22.38
N GLU A 54 14.13 8.81 -21.07
CA GLU A 54 13.75 7.78 -20.08
C GLU A 54 12.34 8.05 -19.51
N LEU A 55 11.52 8.87 -20.18
CA LEU A 55 10.15 9.16 -19.74
C LEU A 55 9.30 7.90 -19.56
N ALA A 56 9.57 6.83 -20.31
CA ALA A 56 8.91 5.55 -20.11
C ALA A 56 9.16 4.98 -18.70
N ASP A 57 10.38 5.09 -18.18
CA ASP A 57 10.71 4.62 -16.84
C ASP A 57 10.06 5.49 -15.75
N SER A 58 9.96 6.80 -15.99
CA SER A 58 9.17 7.71 -15.14
C SER A 58 7.69 7.33 -15.13
N TYR A 59 7.12 7.02 -16.30
CA TYR A 59 5.72 6.59 -16.41
C TYR A 59 5.47 5.25 -15.69
N GLU A 60 6.29 4.23 -15.93
CA GLU A 60 6.17 2.91 -15.30
C GLU A 60 6.33 2.95 -13.78
N SER A 61 7.26 3.79 -13.29
CA SER A 61 7.37 4.04 -11.85
C SER A 61 6.16 4.81 -11.31
N GLY A 62 5.58 5.75 -12.06
CA GLY A 62 4.32 6.41 -11.71
C GLY A 62 3.15 5.43 -11.59
N LEU A 63 3.03 4.48 -12.52
CA LEU A 63 2.05 3.39 -12.45
C LEU A 63 2.28 2.49 -11.23
N THR A 64 3.53 2.17 -10.93
CA THR A 64 3.88 1.40 -9.73
C THR A 64 3.47 2.15 -8.45
N ALA A 65 3.65 3.48 -8.42
CA ALA A 65 3.19 4.32 -7.31
C ALA A 65 1.66 4.36 -7.20
N LEU A 66 0.94 4.47 -8.32
CA LEU A 66 -0.52 4.35 -8.32
C LEU A 66 -0.99 2.98 -7.80
N GLU A 67 -0.36 1.90 -8.25
CA GLU A 67 -0.69 0.55 -7.80
C GLU A 67 -0.37 0.33 -6.31
N SER A 68 0.63 1.03 -5.76
CA SER A 68 0.92 1.00 -4.33
C SER A 68 -0.22 1.51 -3.46
N LEU A 69 -1.01 2.46 -3.99
CA LEU A 69 -2.16 3.05 -3.34
C LEU A 69 -3.40 2.16 -3.41
N ARG A 70 -3.36 1.04 -4.15
CA ARG A 70 -4.52 0.15 -4.28
C ARG A 70 -4.97 -0.32 -2.91
N GLY A 71 -6.18 0.06 -2.52
CA GLY A 71 -6.78 -0.32 -1.25
C GLY A 71 -6.20 0.32 0.02
N SER A 72 -5.14 1.12 -0.12
CA SER A 72 -4.69 2.03 0.93
C SER A 72 -5.73 3.13 1.18
N GLN A 73 -5.76 3.65 2.41
CA GLN A 73 -6.45 4.92 2.73
C GLN A 73 -5.69 6.13 2.19
N GLU A 74 -4.39 5.99 1.95
CA GLU A 74 -3.61 6.98 1.23
C GLU A 74 -4.04 7.05 -0.23
N ASN A 75 -3.98 8.25 -0.80
CA ASN A 75 -4.32 8.49 -2.19
C ASN A 75 -3.26 9.30 -2.97
N TYR A 76 -2.09 9.50 -2.38
CA TYR A 76 -0.95 10.14 -3.01
C TYR A 76 0.32 9.35 -2.69
N ALA A 77 1.11 8.99 -3.70
CA ALA A 77 2.36 8.26 -3.55
C ALA A 77 3.44 8.81 -4.49
N VAL A 78 4.66 8.90 -3.97
CA VAL A 78 5.85 9.22 -4.77
C VAL A 78 6.73 7.97 -4.82
N TYR A 79 7.10 7.53 -6.01
CA TYR A 79 7.82 6.27 -6.19
C TYR A 79 9.09 6.19 -5.34
N ASP A 80 9.87 7.27 -5.25
CA ASP A 80 11.13 7.30 -4.50
C ASP A 80 10.94 7.16 -2.98
N GLN A 81 9.71 7.31 -2.48
CA GLN A 81 9.35 7.07 -1.07
C GLN A 81 8.87 5.64 -0.82
N LEU A 82 8.67 4.85 -1.88
CA LEU A 82 8.20 3.47 -1.78
C LEU A 82 9.34 2.51 -1.48
N THR A 83 9.01 1.44 -0.76
CA THR A 83 9.96 0.38 -0.44
C THR A 83 9.35 -0.99 -0.78
N LEU A 84 8.72 -1.64 0.21
CA LEU A 84 8.05 -2.92 0.06
C LEU A 84 6.93 -2.87 -0.99
N GLU A 85 6.30 -1.71 -1.14
CA GLU A 85 5.21 -1.49 -2.08
C GLU A 85 5.61 -1.76 -3.53
N ILE A 86 6.88 -1.52 -3.89
CA ILE A 86 7.44 -1.82 -5.22
C ILE A 86 7.38 -3.33 -5.48
N LEU A 87 7.69 -4.15 -4.49
CA LEU A 87 7.62 -5.60 -4.61
C LEU A 87 6.16 -6.08 -4.63
N LEU A 88 5.34 -5.57 -3.70
CA LEU A 88 3.96 -6.02 -3.56
C LEU A 88 3.09 -5.64 -4.77
N SER A 89 3.32 -4.48 -5.39
CA SER A 89 2.61 -4.06 -6.62
C SER A 89 2.79 -5.04 -7.78
N ARG A 90 3.92 -5.76 -7.83
CA ARG A 90 4.22 -6.74 -8.89
C ARG A 90 3.72 -8.15 -8.59
N VAL A 91 3.22 -8.42 -7.39
CA VAL A 91 2.68 -9.74 -7.04
C VAL A 91 1.33 -9.93 -7.74
N SER A 92 1.22 -10.98 -8.57
CA SER A 92 -0.02 -11.32 -9.28
C SER A 92 -1.17 -11.60 -8.32
N GLN A 93 -2.41 -11.36 -8.77
CA GLN A 93 -3.61 -11.62 -7.98
C GLN A 93 -3.67 -13.08 -7.49
N ALA A 94 -3.40 -14.05 -8.38
CA ALA A 94 -3.38 -15.46 -8.03
C ALA A 94 -2.36 -15.78 -6.92
N SER A 95 -1.14 -15.22 -7.01
CA SER A 95 -0.12 -15.40 -5.96
C SER A 95 -0.50 -14.74 -4.65
N ARG A 96 -1.18 -13.58 -4.69
CA ARG A 96 -1.69 -12.90 -3.48
C ARG A 96 -2.74 -13.76 -2.78
N GLU A 97 -3.72 -14.26 -3.53
CA GLU A 97 -4.79 -15.12 -3.01
C GLU A 97 -4.23 -16.41 -2.42
N GLU A 98 -3.33 -17.09 -3.14
CA GLU A 98 -2.69 -18.30 -2.64
C GLU A 98 -1.90 -18.05 -1.35
N PHE A 99 -1.13 -16.97 -1.30
CA PHE A 99 -0.36 -16.59 -0.11
C PHE A 99 -1.29 -16.29 1.08
N LEU A 100 -2.33 -15.46 0.88
CA LEU A 100 -3.31 -15.14 1.92
C LEU A 100 -4.06 -16.39 2.39
N GLN A 101 -4.40 -17.30 1.47
CA GLN A 101 -5.07 -18.55 1.81
C GLN A 101 -4.23 -19.41 2.74
N LYS A 102 -2.91 -19.45 2.53
CA LYS A 102 -1.96 -20.23 3.34
C LYS A 102 -1.60 -19.58 4.67
N THR A 103 -1.76 -18.25 4.80
CA THR A 103 -1.15 -17.49 5.91
C THR A 103 -2.16 -16.79 6.82
N ALA A 104 -3.29 -16.31 6.27
CA ALA A 104 -4.23 -15.45 6.97
C ALA A 104 -5.72 -15.74 6.69
N ALA A 105 -6.06 -16.79 5.91
CA ALA A 105 -7.46 -17.16 5.63
C ALA A 105 -8.31 -17.32 6.88
N GLY A 106 -7.72 -17.90 7.92
CA GLY A 106 -8.38 -18.17 9.17
C GLY A 106 -8.43 -16.97 10.12
N LEU A 107 -8.04 -15.75 9.76
CA LEU A 107 -8.03 -14.59 10.67
C LEU A 107 -9.27 -13.71 10.52
N THR A 108 -9.79 -13.21 11.65
CA THR A 108 -10.86 -12.21 11.67
C THR A 108 -10.30 -10.81 11.39
N GLU A 109 -11.18 -9.86 11.04
CA GLU A 109 -10.77 -8.47 10.82
C GLU A 109 -10.11 -7.86 12.06
N GLU A 110 -10.67 -8.10 13.25
CA GLU A 110 -10.08 -7.68 14.53
C GLU A 110 -8.67 -8.25 14.77
N GLU A 111 -8.39 -9.48 14.30
CA GLU A 111 -7.06 -10.09 14.45
C GLU A 111 -6.06 -9.48 13.48
N LEU A 112 -6.49 -9.10 12.27
CA LEU A 112 -5.66 -8.41 11.29
C LEU A 112 -5.34 -6.99 11.73
N GLU A 113 -6.32 -6.27 12.27
CA GLU A 113 -6.12 -4.93 12.86
C GLU A 113 -5.17 -5.01 14.06
N LEU A 114 -5.33 -6.01 14.93
CA LEU A 114 -4.40 -6.24 16.04
C LEU A 114 -2.97 -6.48 15.53
N LEU A 115 -2.79 -7.29 14.49
CA LEU A 115 -1.47 -7.53 13.89
C LEU A 115 -0.91 -6.27 13.23
N ALA A 116 -1.74 -5.49 12.54
CA ALA A 116 -1.34 -4.23 11.92
C ALA A 116 -0.75 -3.28 12.98
N VAL A 117 -1.50 -3.03 14.07
CA VAL A 117 -1.02 -2.19 15.17
C VAL A 117 0.21 -2.80 15.86
N TYR A 118 0.23 -4.12 16.06
CA TYR A 118 1.37 -4.79 16.66
C TYR A 118 2.66 -4.61 15.84
N PHE A 119 2.59 -4.69 14.51
CA PHE A 119 3.74 -4.49 13.63
C PHE A 119 4.12 -3.03 13.46
N GLU A 120 3.16 -2.10 13.47
CA GLU A 120 3.43 -0.66 13.50
C GLU A 120 4.17 -0.22 14.76
N GLU A 121 3.92 -0.91 15.88
CA GLU A 121 4.64 -0.69 17.15
C GLU A 121 5.94 -1.51 17.24
N ASP A 122 6.54 -1.89 16.11
CA ASP A 122 7.78 -2.69 16.05
C ASP A 122 7.71 -3.98 16.88
N MET A 123 6.54 -4.63 16.93
CA MET A 123 6.26 -5.81 17.75
C MET A 123 6.41 -5.55 19.27
N SER A 124 6.35 -4.30 19.71
CA SER A 124 6.35 -3.89 21.12
C SER A 124 5.02 -4.24 21.77
N LEU A 125 5.06 -5.14 22.75
CA LEU A 125 3.87 -5.47 23.54
C LEU A 125 3.34 -4.25 24.29
N SER A 126 4.22 -3.41 24.84
CA SER A 126 3.82 -2.23 25.60
C SER A 126 3.18 -1.17 24.70
N GLY A 127 3.78 -0.88 23.53
CA GLY A 127 3.25 0.07 22.55
C GLY A 127 1.89 -0.37 22.01
N ALA A 128 1.81 -1.63 21.58
CA ALA A 128 0.56 -2.20 21.06
C ALA A 128 -0.55 -2.26 22.14
N CYS A 129 -0.22 -2.59 23.39
CA CYS A 129 -1.19 -2.54 24.50
C CYS A 129 -1.74 -1.13 24.73
N ALA A 130 -0.87 -0.11 24.68
CA ALA A 130 -1.28 1.28 24.84
C ALA A 130 -2.21 1.73 23.70
N ARG A 131 -1.86 1.40 22.44
CA ARG A 131 -2.68 1.77 21.27
C ARG A 131 -4.00 1.02 21.17
N LEU A 132 -4.01 -0.27 21.51
CA LEU A 132 -5.21 -1.10 21.46
C LEU A 132 -6.05 -1.04 22.74
N PHE A 133 -5.60 -0.29 23.76
CA PHE A 133 -6.21 -0.24 25.09
C PHE A 133 -6.38 -1.64 25.71
N LEU A 134 -5.40 -2.52 25.49
CA LEU A 134 -5.41 -3.90 25.98
C LEU A 134 -4.47 -4.08 27.16
N HIS A 135 -4.84 -4.97 28.07
CA HIS A 135 -3.90 -5.47 29.06
C HIS A 135 -2.88 -6.43 28.41
N LYS A 136 -1.64 -6.43 28.91
CA LYS A 136 -0.52 -7.24 28.39
C LYS A 136 -0.85 -8.72 28.22
N ASN A 137 -1.58 -9.31 29.17
CA ASN A 137 -1.95 -10.72 29.10
C ASN A 137 -2.97 -11.00 27.99
N THR A 138 -3.91 -10.08 27.77
CA THR A 138 -4.92 -10.20 26.72
C THR A 138 -4.27 -10.13 25.34
N LEU A 139 -3.34 -9.19 25.13
CA LEU A 139 -2.60 -9.11 23.86
C LEU A 139 -1.81 -10.39 23.61
N GLN A 140 -1.06 -10.88 24.60
CA GLN A 140 -0.30 -12.12 24.45
C GLN A 140 -1.19 -13.32 24.14
N TYR A 141 -2.33 -13.46 24.82
CA TYR A 141 -3.30 -14.51 24.53
C TYR A 141 -3.83 -14.43 23.09
N ARG A 142 -4.14 -13.22 22.59
CA ARG A 142 -4.60 -13.02 21.21
C ARG A 142 -3.51 -13.40 20.20
N LEU A 143 -2.25 -12.99 20.43
CA LEU A 143 -1.13 -13.38 19.59
C LEU A 143 -0.91 -14.91 19.58
N ASP A 144 -1.06 -15.58 20.72
CA ASP A 144 -0.97 -17.04 20.83
C ASP A 144 -2.13 -17.76 20.13
N ARG A 145 -3.32 -17.16 20.15
CA ARG A 145 -4.47 -17.67 19.41
C ARG A 145 -4.24 -17.55 17.90
N ILE A 146 -3.73 -16.41 17.44
CA ILE A 146 -3.35 -16.19 16.03
C ILE A 146 -2.33 -17.25 15.62
N GLY A 147 -1.25 -17.44 16.39
CA GLY A 147 -0.23 -18.43 16.07
C GLY A 147 -0.75 -19.86 16.01
N ARG A 148 -1.70 -20.23 16.88
CA ARG A 148 -2.37 -21.54 16.83
C ARG A 148 -3.27 -21.72 15.60
N ARG A 149 -3.91 -20.65 15.12
CA ARG A 149 -4.81 -20.69 13.94
C ARG A 149 -4.05 -20.71 12.62
N THR A 150 -2.97 -19.93 12.52
CA THR A 150 -2.24 -19.75 11.27
C THR A 150 -1.03 -20.67 11.14
N GLY A 151 -0.52 -21.21 12.25
CA GLY A 151 0.75 -21.92 12.30
C GLY A 151 1.98 -20.99 12.32
N PHE A 152 1.78 -19.67 12.29
CA PHE A 152 2.83 -18.65 12.31
C PHE A 152 2.80 -17.89 13.62
N ASN A 153 3.85 -18.01 14.45
CA ASN A 153 3.90 -17.29 15.72
C ASN A 153 4.27 -15.81 15.50
N PRO A 154 3.39 -14.82 15.80
CA PRO A 154 3.67 -13.41 15.55
C PRO A 154 4.89 -12.84 16.31
N ARG A 155 5.39 -13.56 17.32
CA ARG A 155 6.55 -13.16 18.13
C ARG A 155 7.88 -13.73 17.62
N ARG A 156 7.85 -14.62 16.63
CA ARG A 156 9.06 -15.15 15.98
C ARG A 156 9.28 -14.39 14.69
N PHE A 157 10.43 -13.75 14.54
CA PHE A 157 10.72 -12.88 13.40
C PHE A 157 10.32 -13.44 12.02
N ARG A 158 10.68 -14.69 11.71
CA ARG A 158 10.35 -15.30 10.40
C ARG A 158 8.85 -15.45 10.18
N ASP A 159 8.13 -15.88 11.21
CA ASP A 159 6.68 -16.08 11.18
C ASP A 159 5.95 -14.72 11.19
N ALA A 160 6.45 -13.77 11.96
CA ALA A 160 6.00 -12.39 12.01
C ALA A 160 6.12 -11.71 10.63
N ALA A 161 7.24 -11.91 9.92
CA ALA A 161 7.43 -11.39 8.57
C ALA A 161 6.38 -11.93 7.60
N VAL A 162 6.02 -13.22 7.68
CA VAL A 162 4.95 -13.82 6.88
C VAL A 162 3.61 -13.16 7.17
N LEU A 163 3.25 -13.01 8.44
CA LEU A 163 2.00 -12.38 8.86
C LEU A 163 1.96 -10.88 8.52
N TYR A 164 3.10 -10.19 8.61
CA TYR A 164 3.22 -8.78 8.21
C TYR A 164 2.92 -8.60 6.72
N LEU A 165 3.50 -9.44 5.86
CA LEU A 165 3.19 -9.45 4.43
C LEU A 165 1.71 -9.76 4.17
N ALA A 166 1.13 -10.70 4.93
CA ALA A 166 -0.28 -11.05 4.81
C ALA A 166 -1.19 -9.85 5.16
N VAL A 167 -0.89 -9.12 6.24
CA VAL A 167 -1.61 -7.89 6.61
C VAL A 167 -1.45 -6.83 5.52
N LYS A 168 -0.23 -6.61 5.01
CA LYS A 168 0.02 -5.62 3.94
C LYS A 168 -0.70 -5.96 2.64
N LEU A 169 -0.85 -7.24 2.31
CA LEU A 169 -1.59 -7.69 1.13
C LEU A 169 -3.11 -7.64 1.32
N LYS A 170 -3.62 -7.95 2.51
CA LYS A 170 -5.06 -7.96 2.79
C LYS A 170 -5.67 -6.55 2.86
N ASN A 171 -4.91 -5.57 3.33
CA ASN A 171 -5.29 -4.15 3.28
C ASN A 171 -5.30 -3.56 1.85
N ARG A 172 -5.09 -4.39 0.82
CA ARG A 172 -5.33 -4.01 -0.58
C ARG A 172 -6.57 -4.74 -1.09
N PRO A 173 -7.80 -4.20 -0.92
CA PRO A 173 -9.00 -4.77 -1.53
C PRO A 173 -8.78 -5.19 -2.99
N CYS A 174 -9.16 -6.43 -3.25
CA CYS A 174 -9.36 -6.96 -4.58
C CYS A 174 -10.55 -6.23 -5.21
N PRO A 175 -10.46 -5.76 -6.47
CA PRO A 175 -11.68 -5.46 -7.20
C PRO A 175 -12.52 -6.74 -7.28
N ALA A 176 -13.82 -6.66 -7.02
CA ALA A 176 -14.72 -7.68 -7.50
C ALA A 176 -14.56 -7.74 -9.03
N ASP A 177 -14.30 -8.93 -9.57
CA ASP A 177 -14.21 -9.15 -11.01
C ASP A 177 -15.43 -8.54 -11.71
N GLY A 178 -15.19 -7.56 -12.58
CA GLY A 178 -16.27 -6.88 -13.28
C GLY A 178 -15.83 -5.68 -14.13
N ALA A 179 -15.06 -5.91 -15.20
CA ALA A 179 -15.36 -5.39 -16.54
C ALA A 179 -14.19 -5.63 -17.52
N GLY A 180 -14.34 -6.62 -18.40
CA GLY A 180 -13.90 -6.49 -19.78
C GLY A 180 -12.46 -6.87 -20.12
N GLN A 181 -12.14 -8.17 -20.04
CA GLN A 181 -11.51 -8.77 -21.21
C GLN A 181 -12.50 -8.64 -22.37
N ASN A 182 -12.24 -7.73 -23.31
CA ASN A 182 -12.72 -7.87 -24.68
C ASN A 182 -11.98 -6.90 -25.61
N ARG A 183 -11.16 -7.52 -26.47
CA ARG A 183 -10.82 -7.14 -27.86
C ARG A 183 -10.04 -5.86 -28.09
#